data_AF-A0A9E3SV40-F1
#
_entry.id   AF-A0A9E3SV40-F1
#
_cell.length_a   1.000
_cell.length_b   1.000
_cell.length_c   1.000
_cell.angle_alpha   90.00
_cell.angle_beta   90.00
_cell.angle_gamma   90.00
#
_symmetry.space_group_name_H-M   'P 1'
#
loop_
_entity.id
_entity.type
_entity.pdbx_description
1 polymer ?
#
loop_
_entity_poly.entity_id
_entity_poly.type
_entity_poly.pdbx_seq_one_letter_code
_entity_poly.pdbx_strand_id
1 'polypeptide(L)'
;NYEGAGDLLNELEEVYPAQANERTLNVSAVRRPSTLPQLAEDEAIDSPDFLEGLDGQDDFEAVSSFSLDDDDFSFDDLNDEEGMDRAQSAKTGQGRRLVPILVLLLLIAAIVAIIVLVNPFNNNGSAAVTPTQEIEQAAIPTGTLASVAAPTAEATEQTSATEESVAETDGLESAVQSALQGFEIVENSIQLSDTSLGKTLLVGVCSAPGSALRETLNGSMDALAPVSASVENDVSAIGVALSDCANGNTVLRVIAVPVSDAAAYVNGDISAEEFQGHWAAAA
;
A
#
# COMPACT_ATOMS: atom_id res chain seq x y z
N ASN A 1 -22.79 29.01 -38.08
CA ASN A 1 -22.09 30.29 -37.86
C ASN A 1 -21.87 30.48 -36.38
N TYR A 2 -20.72 30.00 -35.89
CA TYR A 2 -20.22 30.29 -34.55
C TYR A 2 -19.15 31.36 -34.73
N GLU A 3 -19.55 32.63 -34.78
CA GLU A 3 -18.65 33.78 -34.96
C GLU A 3 -18.00 34.27 -33.64
N GLY A 4 -18.20 33.56 -32.53
CA GLY A 4 -17.72 33.98 -31.19
C GLY A 4 -16.57 33.16 -30.59
N ALA A 5 -16.08 32.11 -31.26
CA ALA A 5 -15.02 31.25 -30.69
C ALA A 5 -13.60 31.85 -30.84
N GLY A 6 -13.41 32.83 -31.73
CA GLY A 6 -12.11 33.46 -31.96
C GLY A 6 -11.69 34.42 -30.84
N ASP A 7 -12.63 35.16 -30.25
CA ASP A 7 -12.31 36.16 -29.23
C ASP A 7 -11.87 35.50 -27.91
N LEU A 8 -12.40 34.33 -27.58
CA LEU A 8 -11.98 33.59 -26.38
C LEU A 8 -10.55 33.04 -26.47
N LEU A 9 -10.05 32.75 -27.67
CA LEU A 9 -8.67 32.29 -27.84
C LEU A 9 -7.66 33.44 -27.68
N ASN A 10 -8.01 34.66 -28.08
CA ASN A 10 -7.14 35.82 -27.88
C ASN A 10 -7.08 36.27 -26.42
N GLU A 11 -8.16 36.15 -25.65
CA GLU A 11 -8.15 36.54 -24.23
C GLU A 11 -7.32 35.59 -23.36
N LEU A 12 -7.22 34.30 -23.74
CA LEU A 12 -6.34 33.35 -23.05
C LEU A 12 -4.84 33.60 -23.30
N GLU A 13 -4.48 34.13 -24.47
CA GLU A 13 -3.08 34.40 -24.82
C GLU A 13 -2.52 35.65 -24.12
N GLU A 14 -3.38 36.59 -23.72
CA GLU A 14 -2.98 37.80 -23.00
C GLU A 14 -2.75 37.56 -21.50
N VAL A 15 -3.41 36.55 -20.92
CA VAL A 15 -3.29 36.21 -19.49
C VAL A 15 -2.12 35.25 -19.20
N TYR A 16 -1.70 34.43 -20.17
CA TYR A 16 -0.59 33.49 -20.03
C TYR A 16 0.56 33.85 -21.00
N PRO A 17 1.42 34.83 -20.66
CA PRO A 17 2.65 35.02 -21.43
C PRO A 17 3.46 33.73 -21.35
N ALA A 18 3.72 33.13 -22.52
CA ALA A 18 4.57 31.96 -22.67
C ALA A 18 5.94 32.23 -22.03
N GLN A 19 6.10 31.85 -20.77
CA GLN A 19 7.37 31.83 -20.07
C GLN A 19 8.16 30.66 -20.65
N ALA A 20 8.80 30.90 -21.79
CA ALA A 20 9.83 30.06 -22.38
C ALA A 20 11.07 30.07 -21.45
N ASN A 21 10.94 29.40 -20.30
CA ASN A 21 12.06 29.11 -19.44
C ASN A 21 12.81 27.93 -20.05
N GLU A 22 13.87 28.24 -20.80
CA GLU A 22 14.92 27.32 -21.21
C GLU A 22 15.66 26.77 -19.98
N ARG A 23 14.99 25.94 -19.16
CA ARG A 23 15.66 25.11 -18.17
C ARG A 23 16.38 24.00 -18.92
N THR A 24 17.63 24.28 -19.26
CA THR A 24 18.62 23.26 -19.62
C THR A 24 18.78 22.31 -18.43
N LEU A 25 18.00 21.23 -18.42
CA LEU A 25 18.16 20.11 -17.50
C LEU A 25 19.53 19.49 -17.77
N ASN A 26 20.49 19.87 -16.93
CA ASN A 26 21.83 19.30 -16.91
C ASN A 26 21.72 17.90 -16.27
N VAL A 27 21.25 16.92 -17.06
CA VAL A 27 21.14 15.52 -16.64
C VAL A 27 22.56 14.98 -16.50
N SER A 28 23.08 15.03 -15.27
CA SER A 28 24.31 14.32 -14.92
C SER A 28 24.06 12.83 -15.06
N ALA A 29 24.78 12.20 -16.00
CA ALA A 29 24.70 10.76 -16.21
C ALA A 29 24.98 10.01 -14.90
N VAL A 30 23.99 9.28 -14.41
CA VAL A 30 24.10 8.40 -13.25
C VAL A 30 25.12 7.31 -13.59
N ARG A 31 26.33 7.45 -13.04
CA ARG A 31 27.37 6.42 -13.12
C ARG A 31 26.90 5.22 -12.31
N ARG A 32 26.63 4.10 -12.98
CA ARG A 32 26.36 2.83 -12.30
C ARG A 32 27.61 2.41 -11.52
N PRO A 33 27.51 2.07 -10.22
CA PRO A 33 28.63 1.53 -9.47
C PRO A 33 29.07 0.20 -10.09
N SER A 34 30.31 0.13 -10.55
CA SER A 34 30.88 -0.99 -11.33
C SER A 34 31.21 -2.25 -10.51
N THR A 35 30.69 -2.38 -9.29
CA THR A 35 31.04 -3.50 -8.39
C THR A 35 29.82 -3.94 -7.63
N LEU A 36 29.09 -4.92 -8.20
CA LEU A 36 28.24 -5.79 -7.41
C LEU A 36 29.13 -6.51 -6.38
N PRO A 37 28.77 -6.50 -5.08
CA PRO A 37 29.38 -7.38 -4.11
C PRO A 37 29.23 -8.82 -4.62
N GLN A 38 30.34 -9.52 -4.80
CA GLN A 38 30.29 -10.95 -5.06
C GLN A 38 29.61 -11.60 -3.86
N LEU A 39 28.41 -12.14 -4.07
CA LEU A 39 27.79 -13.07 -3.15
C LEU A 39 28.76 -14.24 -3.01
N ALA A 40 29.21 -14.49 -1.78
CA ALA A 40 30.01 -15.66 -1.47
C ALA A 40 29.24 -16.88 -1.98
N GLU A 41 29.89 -17.65 -2.84
CA GLU A 41 29.33 -18.88 -3.39
C GLU A 41 28.93 -19.78 -2.22
N ASP A 42 27.66 -20.20 -2.24
CA ASP A 42 27.02 -21.07 -1.25
C ASP A 42 27.76 -22.42 -1.15
N GLU A 43 28.81 -22.46 -0.33
CA GLU A 43 29.37 -23.71 0.18
C GLU A 43 28.74 -24.03 1.54
N ALA A 44 28.03 -25.16 1.57
CA ALA A 44 27.68 -25.96 2.75
C ALA A 44 26.53 -25.45 3.64
N ILE A 45 25.29 -25.58 3.16
CA ILE A 45 24.13 -25.87 4.03
C ILE A 45 23.76 -27.34 3.82
N ASP A 46 24.64 -28.25 4.24
CA ASP A 46 24.41 -29.69 4.25
C ASP A 46 24.84 -30.27 5.61
N SER A 47 24.34 -29.65 6.68
CA SER A 47 24.56 -30.09 8.06
C SER A 47 23.21 -30.49 8.67
N PRO A 48 22.92 -31.80 8.77
CA PRO A 48 21.71 -32.30 9.44
C PRO A 48 21.73 -32.15 10.97
N ASP A 49 22.78 -31.58 11.56
CA ASP A 49 22.99 -31.50 13.01
C ASP A 49 22.25 -30.35 13.72
N PHE A 50 21.47 -29.52 13.02
CA PHE A 50 20.77 -28.40 13.68
C PHE A 50 19.57 -28.85 14.55
N LEU A 51 19.13 -30.11 14.45
CA LEU A 51 17.95 -30.61 15.16
C LEU A 51 18.23 -31.40 16.44
N GLU A 52 19.50 -31.65 16.81
CA GLU A 52 19.86 -32.44 18.01
C GLU A 52 20.04 -31.61 19.30
N GLY A 53 19.48 -30.40 19.38
CA GLY A 53 19.69 -29.49 20.53
C GLY A 53 18.43 -28.93 21.20
N LEU A 54 17.23 -29.38 20.84
CA LEU A 54 15.96 -28.77 21.30
C LEU A 54 15.09 -29.70 22.15
N ASP A 55 15.72 -30.66 22.81
CA ASP A 55 15.08 -31.66 23.68
C ASP A 55 15.45 -31.49 25.17
N GLY A 56 15.99 -30.34 25.57
CA GLY A 56 16.35 -30.09 26.97
C GLY A 56 16.30 -28.63 27.41
N GLN A 57 15.12 -28.08 27.65
CA GLN A 57 14.96 -26.97 28.59
C GLN A 57 13.54 -26.93 29.17
N ASP A 58 13.28 -27.89 30.06
CA ASP A 58 12.19 -27.86 31.03
C ASP A 58 12.48 -26.79 32.11
N ASP A 59 12.55 -25.50 31.76
CA ASP A 59 12.80 -24.42 32.75
C ASP A 59 12.11 -23.10 32.34
N PHE A 60 10.85 -23.14 31.88
CA PHE A 60 10.01 -21.94 31.88
C PHE A 60 9.32 -21.83 33.24
N GLU A 61 10.10 -21.47 34.25
CA GLU A 61 9.55 -21.03 35.52
C GLU A 61 8.67 -19.81 35.29
N ALA A 62 7.38 -20.00 35.53
CA ALA A 62 6.45 -19.05 36.13
C ALA A 62 6.86 -17.57 36.06
N VAL A 63 6.64 -16.93 34.91
CA VAL A 63 6.29 -15.51 34.91
C VAL A 63 4.88 -15.40 35.47
N SER A 64 4.88 -15.22 36.79
CA SER A 64 3.78 -14.77 37.64
C SER A 64 2.88 -13.76 36.92
N SER A 65 1.63 -14.17 36.75
CA SER A 65 0.42 -13.38 37.06
C SER A 65 0.67 -11.87 37.22
N PHE A 66 0.56 -11.15 36.11
CA PHE A 66 0.20 -9.74 36.18
C PHE A 66 -1.30 -9.66 36.46
N SER A 67 -1.63 -9.64 37.75
CA SER A 67 -2.98 -9.37 38.23
C SER A 67 -3.24 -7.88 38.10
N LEU A 68 -4.03 -7.49 37.09
CA LEU A 68 -4.82 -6.26 37.14
C LEU A 68 -6.05 -6.56 38.00
N ASP A 69 -5.82 -6.63 39.31
CA ASP A 69 -6.85 -6.28 40.29
C ASP A 69 -6.89 -4.74 40.29
N ASP A 70 -8.00 -4.17 39.80
CA ASP A 70 -8.78 -3.18 40.54
C ASP A 70 -9.86 -2.55 39.62
N ASP A 71 -11.10 -2.64 40.12
CA ASP A 71 -12.21 -1.70 40.00
C ASP A 71 -13.19 -1.80 38.80
N ASP A 72 -14.27 -2.54 39.07
CA ASP A 72 -15.67 -2.07 39.03
C ASP A 72 -16.22 -1.42 37.74
N PHE A 73 -16.52 -2.24 36.74
CA PHE A 73 -17.65 -1.98 35.83
C PHE A 73 -18.59 -3.19 35.79
N SER A 74 -19.46 -3.26 36.78
CA SER A 74 -20.58 -4.21 36.82
C SER A 74 -21.72 -3.72 35.93
N PHE A 75 -21.91 -4.38 34.79
CA PHE A 75 -23.18 -4.38 34.07
C PHE A 75 -23.56 -5.84 33.86
N ASP A 76 -24.24 -6.41 34.85
CA ASP A 76 -25.23 -7.48 34.72
C ASP A 76 -25.53 -8.05 36.11
N ASP A 77 -26.20 -7.24 36.93
CA ASP A 77 -27.22 -7.75 37.83
C ASP A 77 -28.48 -7.96 37.00
N LEU A 78 -28.51 -8.99 36.16
CA LEU A 78 -29.75 -9.63 35.73
C LEU A 78 -29.44 -11.06 35.29
N ASN A 79 -29.98 -11.98 36.08
CA ASN A 79 -30.36 -13.32 35.65
C ASN A 79 -29.22 -14.36 35.55
N ASP A 80 -28.95 -15.07 36.64
CA ASP A 80 -29.60 -16.37 36.83
C ASP A 80 -29.08 -17.06 38.10
N GLU A 81 -30.03 -17.41 38.96
CA GLU A 81 -29.84 -18.31 40.08
C GLU A 81 -29.60 -19.76 39.60
N GLU A 82 -29.01 -20.54 40.51
CA GLU A 82 -29.10 -22.00 40.61
C GLU A 82 -28.08 -22.83 39.82
N GLY A 83 -26.91 -22.96 40.43
CA GLY A 83 -26.48 -24.24 41.02
C GLY A 83 -26.31 -25.45 40.09
N MET A 84 -25.06 -25.90 39.93
CA MET A 84 -24.79 -27.33 40.02
C MET A 84 -23.31 -27.63 40.29
N ASP A 85 -23.07 -28.17 41.47
CA ASP A 85 -21.91 -29.00 41.80
C ASP A 85 -21.74 -30.10 40.75
N ARG A 86 -20.62 -30.08 40.01
CA ARG A 86 -20.11 -31.31 39.37
C ARG A 86 -18.60 -31.26 39.24
N ALA A 87 -17.95 -31.79 40.26
CA ALA A 87 -16.61 -32.36 40.14
C ALA A 87 -16.63 -33.46 39.07
N GLN A 88 -16.07 -33.21 37.89
CA GLN A 88 -15.57 -34.27 37.00
C GLN A 88 -14.24 -33.86 36.38
N SER A 89 -13.21 -34.49 36.93
CA SER A 89 -11.91 -34.73 36.31
C SER A 89 -12.08 -35.22 34.86
N ALA A 90 -11.47 -34.53 33.89
CA ALA A 90 -11.32 -35.03 32.53
C ALA A 90 -9.97 -34.59 31.93
N LYS A 91 -8.93 -35.35 32.28
CA LYS A 91 -7.64 -35.40 31.59
C LYS A 91 -7.88 -35.82 30.12
N THR A 92 -7.93 -34.88 29.18
CA THR A 92 -8.07 -35.22 27.74
C THR A 92 -7.24 -34.32 26.82
N GLY A 93 -6.10 -34.86 26.35
CA GLY A 93 -5.82 -34.99 24.91
C GLY A 93 -5.43 -33.76 24.09
N GLN A 94 -4.39 -33.02 24.49
CA GLN A 94 -3.77 -31.94 23.71
C GLN A 94 -2.85 -32.47 22.59
N GLY A 95 -3.35 -33.37 21.72
CA GLY A 95 -2.55 -34.05 20.69
C GLY A 95 -3.07 -33.95 19.25
N ARG A 96 -4.19 -33.26 19.01
CA ARG A 96 -4.89 -33.30 17.70
C ARG A 96 -5.00 -31.97 16.95
N ARG A 97 -4.52 -30.84 17.51
CA ARG A 97 -4.60 -29.53 16.83
C ARG A 97 -3.47 -29.26 15.83
N LEU A 98 -2.42 -30.08 15.79
CA LEU A 98 -1.31 -29.92 14.83
C LEU A 98 -1.61 -30.54 13.44
N VAL A 99 -2.50 -31.53 13.37
CA VAL A 99 -2.87 -32.19 12.11
C VAL A 99 -3.43 -31.22 11.05
N PRO A 100 -4.39 -30.32 11.36
CA PRO A 100 -4.89 -29.38 10.34
C PRO A 100 -3.82 -28.40 9.85
N ILE A 101 -2.90 -27.98 10.72
CA ILE A 101 -1.81 -27.05 10.37
C ILE A 101 -0.83 -27.73 9.40
N LEU A 102 -0.49 -29.00 9.65
CA LEU A 102 0.41 -29.77 8.79
C LEU A 102 -0.21 -30.02 7.40
N VAL A 103 -1.52 -30.27 7.33
CA VAL A 103 -2.25 -30.40 6.05
C VAL A 103 -2.28 -29.08 5.28
N LEU A 104 -2.50 -27.94 5.96
CA LEU A 104 -2.49 -26.62 5.34
C LEU A 104 -1.12 -26.30 4.71
N LEU A 105 -0.03 -26.57 5.44
CA LEU A 105 1.34 -26.36 4.97
C LEU A 105 1.66 -27.19 3.71
N LEU A 106 1.23 -28.45 3.70
CA LEU A 106 1.41 -29.33 2.54
C LEU A 106 0.66 -28.81 1.30
N LEU A 107 -0.52 -28.21 1.51
CA LEU A 107 -1.34 -27.63 0.44
C LEU A 107 -0.67 -26.38 -0.15
N ILE A 108 -0.11 -25.50 0.68
CA ILE A 108 0.64 -24.31 0.24
C ILE A 108 1.88 -24.72 -0.56
N ALA A 109 2.64 -25.71 -0.09
CA ALA A 109 3.82 -26.23 -0.80
C ALA A 109 3.46 -26.80 -2.19
N ALA A 110 2.32 -27.50 -2.30
CA ALA A 110 1.83 -28.00 -3.58
C ALA A 110 1.44 -26.87 -4.55
N ILE A 111 0.82 -25.80 -4.06
CA ILE A 111 0.46 -24.62 -4.87
C ILE A 111 1.72 -23.93 -5.42
N VAL A 112 2.73 -23.72 -4.58
CA VAL A 112 4.01 -23.10 -5.01
C VAL A 112 4.70 -23.96 -6.07
N ALA A 113 4.73 -25.29 -5.88
CA ALA A 113 5.30 -26.20 -6.88
C ALA A 113 4.56 -26.13 -8.23
N ILE A 114 3.23 -25.99 -8.22
CA ILE A 114 2.42 -25.80 -9.43
C ILE A 114 2.75 -24.47 -10.11
N ILE A 115 2.87 -23.37 -9.36
CA ILE A 115 3.20 -22.05 -9.93
C ILE A 115 4.57 -22.09 -10.63
N VAL A 116 5.57 -22.75 -10.04
CA VAL A 116 6.90 -22.92 -10.64
C VAL A 116 6.85 -23.80 -11.89
N LEU A 117 6.02 -24.85 -11.91
CA LEU A 117 5.85 -25.73 -13.07
C LEU A 117 5.10 -25.06 -14.23
N VAL A 118 4.14 -24.17 -13.94
CA VAL A 118 3.34 -23.50 -14.96
C VAL A 118 4.05 -22.26 -15.52
N ASN A 119 5.01 -21.68 -14.78
CA ASN A 119 5.73 -20.47 -15.20
C ASN A 119 7.27 -20.66 -15.35
N PRO A 120 7.75 -21.60 -16.20
CA PRO A 120 9.17 -21.99 -16.22
C PRO A 120 10.12 -20.96 -16.85
N PHE A 121 9.66 -19.83 -17.41
CA PHE A 121 10.52 -18.94 -18.21
C PHE A 121 10.09 -17.47 -18.21
N ASN A 122 10.32 -16.75 -17.10
CA ASN A 122 10.53 -15.30 -17.17
C ASN A 122 12.01 -14.92 -16.96
N ASN A 123 12.92 -15.82 -17.40
CA ASN A 123 14.33 -15.52 -17.63
C ASN A 123 14.44 -14.58 -18.84
N ASN A 124 14.24 -13.28 -18.61
CA ASN A 124 14.58 -12.26 -19.59
C ASN A 124 16.11 -12.22 -19.77
N GLY A 125 16.55 -12.95 -20.79
CA GLY A 125 17.92 -12.95 -21.28
C GLY A 125 18.39 -11.53 -21.59
N SER A 126 19.43 -11.12 -20.87
CA SER A 126 20.26 -9.98 -21.22
C SER A 126 20.98 -10.30 -22.54
N ALA A 127 20.48 -9.76 -23.65
CA ALA A 127 21.21 -9.76 -24.90
C ALA A 127 22.39 -8.78 -24.75
N ALA A 128 23.59 -9.36 -24.61
CA ALA A 128 24.85 -8.63 -24.73
C ALA A 128 24.98 -8.07 -26.15
N VAL A 129 24.94 -6.74 -26.27
CA VAL A 129 25.28 -6.05 -27.53
C VAL A 129 26.68 -5.47 -27.40
N THR A 130 27.61 -6.07 -28.13
CA THR A 130 29.01 -5.67 -28.31
C THR A 130 29.12 -4.32 -29.02
N PRO A 131 29.97 -3.38 -28.58
CA PRO A 131 30.28 -2.18 -29.35
C PRO A 131 31.44 -2.45 -30.31
N THR A 132 31.18 -2.42 -31.61
CA THR A 132 32.22 -2.35 -32.66
C THR A 132 32.02 -1.07 -33.46
N GLN A 133 33.03 -0.20 -33.37
CA GLN A 133 33.23 0.96 -34.26
C GLN A 133 33.28 0.50 -35.72
N GLU A 134 32.83 1.31 -36.67
CA GLU A 134 33.69 1.82 -37.75
C GLU A 134 32.95 2.91 -38.54
N ILE A 135 33.65 4.00 -38.82
CA ILE A 135 33.21 5.09 -39.68
C ILE A 135 33.43 4.64 -41.12
N GLU A 136 32.38 4.49 -41.93
CA GLU A 136 32.54 4.52 -43.38
C GLU A 136 31.39 5.25 -44.09
N GLN A 137 31.82 6.30 -44.77
CA GLN A 137 31.11 7.23 -45.62
C GLN A 137 30.92 6.60 -47.01
N ALA A 138 29.69 6.33 -47.46
CA ALA A 138 29.27 6.49 -48.87
C ALA A 138 27.85 5.95 -49.17
N ALA A 139 27.21 6.70 -50.07
CA ALA A 139 26.18 6.30 -51.03
C ALA A 139 24.75 6.03 -50.53
N ILE A 140 23.86 6.88 -51.06
CA ILE A 140 22.41 6.85 -51.01
C ILE A 140 21.89 5.67 -51.84
N PRO A 141 20.98 4.85 -51.30
CA PRO A 141 19.91 4.30 -52.13
C PRO A 141 18.55 4.66 -51.55
N THR A 142 17.74 5.27 -52.41
CA THR A 142 16.31 5.50 -52.25
C THR A 142 15.61 4.15 -52.06
N GLY A 143 15.28 3.80 -50.82
CA GLY A 143 14.62 2.55 -50.44
C GLY A 143 13.45 2.81 -49.51
N THR A 144 12.25 2.67 -50.05
CA THR A 144 10.93 2.48 -49.42
C THR A 144 10.90 2.46 -47.89
N LEU A 145 10.37 3.55 -47.32
CA LEU A 145 10.07 3.72 -45.90
C LEU A 145 8.94 2.76 -45.47
N ALA A 146 9.30 1.57 -45.01
CA ALA A 146 8.47 0.85 -44.05
C ALA A 146 8.68 1.53 -42.70
N SER A 147 7.72 2.41 -42.35
CA SER A 147 7.61 3.08 -41.06
C SER A 147 7.44 2.03 -39.95
N VAL A 148 8.57 1.56 -39.42
CA VAL A 148 8.62 0.79 -38.19
C VAL A 148 8.31 1.77 -37.06
N ALA A 149 7.08 1.70 -36.55
CA ALA A 149 6.65 2.42 -35.36
C ALA A 149 7.58 2.04 -34.21
N ALA A 150 8.40 2.99 -33.79
CA ALA A 150 9.11 2.90 -32.52
C ALA A 150 8.07 2.77 -31.40
N PRO A 151 8.29 1.93 -30.38
CA PRO A 151 7.47 1.97 -29.18
C PRO A 151 7.70 3.34 -28.53
N THR A 152 6.72 4.23 -28.71
CA THR A 152 6.56 5.45 -27.94
C THR A 152 6.63 5.04 -26.47
N ALA A 153 7.72 5.42 -25.81
CA ALA A 153 7.82 5.35 -24.37
C ALA A 153 6.58 6.04 -23.81
N GLU A 154 5.78 5.30 -23.04
CA GLU A 154 4.69 5.84 -22.24
C GLU A 154 5.28 6.96 -21.39
N ALA A 155 5.06 8.18 -21.83
CA ALA A 155 5.19 9.35 -21.00
C ALA A 155 4.20 9.11 -19.87
N THR A 156 4.72 8.86 -18.67
CA THR A 156 3.97 8.94 -17.44
C THR A 156 3.32 10.31 -17.45
N GLU A 157 2.02 10.35 -17.79
CA GLU A 157 1.21 11.54 -17.69
C GLU A 157 1.26 11.94 -16.22
N GLN A 158 2.10 12.93 -15.93
CA GLN A 158 2.03 13.67 -14.69
C GLN A 158 0.75 14.48 -14.79
N THR A 159 -0.37 13.81 -14.51
CA THR A 159 -1.69 14.42 -14.40
C THR A 159 -1.54 15.57 -13.42
N SER A 160 -1.58 16.79 -13.97
CA SER A 160 -1.65 18.00 -13.18
C SER A 160 -3.01 17.94 -12.50
N ALA A 161 -3.03 17.39 -11.27
CA ALA A 161 -4.20 17.36 -10.42
C ALA A 161 -4.73 18.79 -10.37
N THR A 162 -5.88 19.00 -11.02
CA THR A 162 -6.60 20.26 -10.90
C THR A 162 -7.14 20.24 -9.48
N GLU A 163 -6.48 20.95 -8.58
CA GLU A 163 -6.91 21.16 -7.20
C GLU A 163 -8.21 21.97 -7.25
N GLU A 164 -9.34 21.28 -7.45
CA GLU A 164 -10.66 21.86 -7.31
C GLU A 164 -10.87 22.11 -5.81
N SER A 165 -10.58 23.34 -5.38
CA SER A 165 -10.75 23.81 -4.01
C SER A 165 -12.23 23.69 -3.62
N VAL A 166 -12.55 22.64 -2.87
CA VAL A 166 -13.90 22.33 -2.41
C VAL A 166 -14.29 23.34 -1.33
N ALA A 167 -15.14 24.30 -1.66
CA ALA A 167 -15.59 25.35 -0.72
C ALA A 167 -16.78 24.92 0.16
N GLU A 168 -17.20 23.64 0.13
CA GLU A 168 -18.35 23.11 0.88
C GLU A 168 -17.99 22.03 1.93
N THR A 169 -16.72 21.92 2.33
CA THR A 169 -16.23 20.82 3.21
C THR A 169 -16.13 21.13 4.70
N ASP A 170 -16.58 22.27 5.22
CA ASP A 170 -16.41 22.64 6.64
C ASP A 170 -16.86 21.54 7.63
N GLY A 171 -17.96 20.83 7.30
CA GLY A 171 -18.45 19.71 8.11
C GLY A 171 -17.63 18.43 7.96
N LEU A 172 -17.17 18.12 6.74
CA LEU A 172 -16.38 16.93 6.45
C LEU A 172 -14.99 17.02 7.10
N GLU A 173 -14.35 18.18 7.00
CA GLU A 173 -13.03 18.41 7.58
C GLU A 173 -13.05 18.22 9.10
N SER A 174 -14.08 18.76 9.76
CA SER A 174 -14.28 18.58 11.20
C SER A 174 -14.48 17.10 11.58
N ALA A 175 -15.23 16.34 10.77
CA ALA A 175 -15.44 14.91 10.99
C ALA A 175 -14.15 14.10 10.81
N VAL A 176 -13.39 14.37 9.76
CA VAL A 176 -12.08 13.74 9.49
C VAL A 176 -11.09 14.06 10.60
N GLN A 177 -10.98 15.34 11.00
CA GLN A 177 -10.08 15.76 12.07
C GLN A 177 -10.47 15.13 13.41
N SER A 178 -11.77 15.00 13.67
CA SER A 178 -12.25 14.32 14.87
C SER A 178 -11.96 12.82 14.86
N ALA A 179 -12.07 12.17 13.71
CA ALA A 179 -11.76 10.75 13.57
C ALA A 179 -10.25 10.47 13.77
N LEU A 180 -9.39 11.38 13.30
CA LEU A 180 -7.94 11.23 13.31
C LEU A 180 -7.23 11.95 14.47
N GLN A 181 -7.91 12.28 15.58
CA GLN A 181 -7.31 13.00 16.72
C GLN A 181 -6.08 12.31 17.34
N GLY A 182 -5.91 11.00 17.13
CA GLY A 182 -4.74 10.23 17.58
C GLY A 182 -3.53 10.29 16.63
N PHE A 183 -3.66 10.96 15.48
CA PHE A 183 -2.65 10.99 14.43
C PHE A 183 -2.20 12.41 14.14
N GLU A 184 -0.93 12.57 13.74
CA GLU A 184 -0.40 13.84 13.27
C GLU A 184 -0.79 14.02 11.79
N ILE A 185 -1.72 14.92 11.51
CA ILE A 185 -2.23 15.21 10.16
C ILE A 185 -1.32 16.26 9.50
N VAL A 186 -0.99 16.06 8.23
CA VAL A 186 -0.24 17.07 7.45
C VAL A 186 -1.16 18.27 7.18
N GLU A 187 -0.68 19.49 7.42
CA GLU A 187 -1.48 20.69 7.17
C GLU A 187 -1.99 20.76 5.72
N ASN A 188 -3.27 21.12 5.55
CA ASN A 188 -3.95 21.23 4.25
C ASN A 188 -3.92 19.94 3.40
N SER A 189 -3.86 18.76 4.03
CA SER A 189 -3.76 17.48 3.32
C SER A 189 -5.08 16.72 3.14
N ILE A 190 -6.19 17.28 3.61
CA ILE A 190 -7.53 16.73 3.39
C ILE A 190 -8.01 17.25 2.04
N GLN A 191 -8.03 16.38 1.03
CA GLN A 191 -8.38 16.78 -0.33
C GLN A 191 -9.17 15.69 -1.06
N LEU A 192 -10.02 16.10 -2.00
CA LEU A 192 -10.60 15.20 -2.98
C LEU A 192 -9.67 15.12 -4.19
N SER A 193 -9.28 13.91 -4.58
CA SER A 193 -8.47 13.64 -5.76
C SER A 193 -9.11 12.56 -6.61
N ASP A 194 -9.02 12.67 -7.93
CA ASP A 194 -9.35 11.56 -8.82
C ASP A 194 -8.23 10.52 -8.76
N THR A 195 -8.60 9.26 -8.53
CA THR A 195 -7.68 8.12 -8.51
C THR A 195 -8.24 6.99 -9.37
N SER A 196 -7.49 5.90 -9.51
CA SER A 196 -8.01 4.66 -10.13
C SER A 196 -9.28 4.09 -9.46
N LEU A 197 -9.62 4.50 -8.23
CA LEU A 197 -10.85 4.12 -7.53
C LEU A 197 -11.99 5.13 -7.70
N GLY A 198 -11.81 6.16 -8.55
CA GLY A 198 -12.73 7.28 -8.72
C GLY A 198 -12.40 8.46 -7.81
N LYS A 199 -13.38 9.34 -7.57
CA LYS A 199 -13.21 10.51 -6.70
C LYS A 199 -12.94 10.04 -5.28
N THR A 200 -11.74 10.32 -4.76
CA THR A 200 -11.23 9.76 -3.52
C THR A 200 -10.94 10.87 -2.51
N LEU A 201 -11.46 10.75 -1.29
CA LEU A 201 -11.05 11.58 -0.16
C LEU A 201 -9.72 11.06 0.38
N LEU A 202 -8.65 11.82 0.18
CA LEU A 202 -7.33 11.51 0.69
C LEU A 202 -7.01 12.42 1.88
N VAL A 203 -6.46 11.82 2.92
CA VAL A 203 -6.01 12.53 4.13
C VAL A 203 -4.53 12.25 4.37
N GLY A 204 -3.71 13.30 4.43
CA GLY A 204 -2.29 13.17 4.72
C GLY A 204 -2.01 12.93 6.21
N VAL A 205 -1.33 11.83 6.54
CA VAL A 205 -0.95 11.49 7.91
C VAL A 205 0.56 11.30 7.99
N CYS A 206 1.18 11.93 8.98
CA CYS A 206 2.60 11.80 9.26
C CYS A 206 2.93 10.39 9.77
N SER A 207 3.98 9.78 9.24
CA SER A 207 4.50 8.51 9.73
C SER A 207 6.00 8.37 9.47
N ALA A 208 6.65 7.45 10.19
CA ALA A 208 8.03 7.06 9.97
C ALA A 208 8.11 5.80 9.09
N PRO A 209 9.15 5.65 8.25
CA PRO A 209 9.33 4.44 7.45
C PRO A 209 9.52 3.18 8.32
N GLY A 210 9.25 2.00 7.74
CA GLY A 210 9.45 0.71 8.41
C GLY A 210 8.19 0.17 9.09
N SER A 211 8.30 -0.28 10.34
CA SER A 211 7.18 -0.86 11.10
C SER A 211 6.13 0.18 11.48
N ALA A 212 6.55 1.39 11.83
CA ALA A 212 5.67 2.50 12.17
C ALA A 212 4.69 2.81 11.03
N LEU A 213 5.16 2.82 9.77
CA LEU A 213 4.29 3.02 8.60
C LEU A 213 3.11 2.05 8.56
N ARG A 214 3.31 0.77 8.89
CA ARG A 214 2.24 -0.23 8.86
C ARG A 214 1.25 -0.05 10.00
N GLU A 215 1.76 0.26 11.19
CA GLU A 215 0.93 0.53 12.37
C GLU A 215 0.09 1.81 12.17
N THR A 216 0.71 2.90 11.71
CA THR A 216 0.01 4.14 11.36
C THR A 216 -1.01 3.91 10.25
N LEU A 217 -0.66 3.17 9.18
CA LEU A 217 -1.60 2.84 8.11
C LEU A 217 -2.84 2.16 8.66
N ASN A 218 -2.65 1.11 9.46
CA ASN A 218 -3.76 0.35 10.01
C ASN A 218 -4.64 1.17 10.95
N GLY A 219 -4.04 1.89 11.89
CA GLY A 219 -4.79 2.72 12.82
C GLY A 219 -5.53 3.87 12.13
N SER A 220 -4.89 4.51 11.14
CA SER A 220 -5.49 5.65 10.43
C SER A 220 -6.65 5.21 9.51
N MET A 221 -6.53 4.08 8.81
CA MET A 221 -7.62 3.55 7.97
C MET A 221 -8.81 3.08 8.82
N ASP A 222 -8.55 2.43 9.96
CA ASP A 222 -9.60 2.04 10.92
C ASP A 222 -10.33 3.26 11.47
N ALA A 223 -9.58 4.28 11.89
CA ALA A 223 -10.13 5.53 12.38
C ALA A 223 -10.91 6.31 11.30
N LEU A 224 -10.48 6.26 10.04
CA LEU A 224 -11.13 6.96 8.93
C LEU A 224 -12.40 6.23 8.44
N ALA A 225 -12.52 4.91 8.64
CA ALA A 225 -13.63 4.13 8.12
C ALA A 225 -15.02 4.67 8.57
N PRO A 226 -15.27 5.04 9.84
CA PRO A 226 -16.54 5.66 10.26
C PRO A 226 -16.91 6.95 9.54
N VAL A 227 -15.93 7.68 8.99
CA VAL A 227 -16.18 8.92 8.21
C VAL A 227 -16.94 8.60 6.93
N SER A 228 -16.86 7.37 6.40
CA SER A 228 -17.59 6.92 5.20
C SER A 228 -19.11 7.21 5.25
N ALA A 229 -19.72 7.19 6.43
CA ALA A 229 -21.14 7.50 6.60
C ALA A 229 -21.47 9.00 6.44
N SER A 230 -20.47 9.88 6.57
CA SER A 230 -20.60 11.33 6.46
C SER A 230 -20.17 11.86 5.11
N VAL A 231 -19.50 11.05 4.29
CA VAL A 231 -19.08 11.47 2.96
C VAL A 231 -20.28 11.41 2.01
N GLU A 232 -20.48 12.47 1.25
CA GLU A 232 -21.58 12.57 0.29
C GLU A 232 -21.44 11.55 -0.85
N ASN A 233 -22.54 11.31 -1.58
CA ASN A 233 -22.60 10.34 -2.70
C ASN A 233 -21.60 10.59 -3.83
N ASP A 234 -20.87 11.71 -3.80
CA ASP A 234 -19.92 12.14 -4.82
C ASP A 234 -18.50 11.57 -4.61
N VAL A 235 -18.25 10.89 -3.48
CA VAL A 235 -16.95 10.26 -3.19
C VAL A 235 -17.07 8.75 -3.32
N SER A 236 -16.22 8.17 -4.16
CA SER A 236 -16.17 6.74 -4.47
C SER A 236 -15.28 5.96 -3.50
N ALA A 237 -14.23 6.60 -2.96
CA ALA A 237 -13.26 5.97 -2.07
C ALA A 237 -12.76 6.92 -0.98
N ILE A 238 -12.29 6.37 0.13
CA ILE A 238 -11.59 7.09 1.20
C ILE A 238 -10.20 6.48 1.38
N GLY A 239 -9.22 7.30 1.73
CA GLY A 239 -7.85 6.82 1.88
C GLY A 239 -6.95 7.76 2.66
N VAL A 240 -5.76 7.25 2.95
CA VAL A 240 -4.70 7.96 3.66
C VAL A 240 -3.44 8.03 2.81
N ALA A 241 -2.81 9.20 2.80
CA ALA A 241 -1.49 9.42 2.24
C ALA A 241 -0.48 9.53 3.40
N LEU A 242 0.35 8.51 3.58
CA LEU A 242 1.37 8.49 4.62
C LEU A 242 2.60 9.25 4.13
N SER A 243 3.02 10.25 4.90
CA SER A 243 4.15 11.13 4.56
C SER A 243 5.19 11.16 5.67
N ASP A 244 6.46 11.21 5.30
CA ASP A 244 7.57 11.39 6.23
C ASP A 244 7.74 12.88 6.56
N CYS A 245 7.07 13.31 7.63
CA CYS A 245 7.09 14.71 8.07
C CYS A 245 8.43 15.14 8.67
N ALA A 246 9.26 14.19 9.13
CA ALA A 246 10.62 14.49 9.58
C ALA A 246 11.57 14.80 8.42
N ASN A 247 11.29 14.27 7.23
CA ASN A 247 12.10 14.41 6.02
C ASN A 247 11.39 15.18 4.91
N GLY A 248 10.76 16.32 5.26
CA GLY A 248 10.22 17.27 4.29
C GLY A 248 8.90 16.84 3.65
N ASN A 249 8.04 16.13 4.39
CA ASN A 249 6.71 15.68 3.96
C ASN A 249 6.75 14.80 2.70
N THR A 250 7.77 13.96 2.57
CA THR A 250 7.88 13.05 1.43
C THR A 250 6.81 11.96 1.52
N VAL A 251 5.94 11.85 0.52
CA VAL A 251 4.90 10.80 0.48
C VAL A 251 5.56 9.44 0.40
N LEU A 252 5.30 8.60 1.39
CA LEU A 252 5.82 7.24 1.50
C LEU A 252 4.87 6.23 0.82
N ARG A 253 3.56 6.40 1.03
CA ARG A 253 2.55 5.49 0.48
C ARG A 253 1.16 6.13 0.47
N VAL A 254 0.37 5.86 -0.55
CA VAL A 254 -1.04 6.25 -0.61
C VAL A 254 -1.89 4.99 -0.74
N ILE A 255 -2.84 4.82 0.18
CA ILE A 255 -3.72 3.65 0.23
C ILE A 255 -5.15 4.14 0.41
N ALA A 256 -6.06 3.55 -0.36
CA ALA A 256 -7.47 3.86 -0.32
C ALA A 256 -8.32 2.60 -0.41
N VAL A 257 -9.59 2.76 -0.08
CA VAL A 257 -10.60 1.71 -0.08
C VAL A 257 -11.94 2.30 -0.55
N PRO A 258 -12.78 1.55 -1.30
CA PRO A 258 -14.11 2.01 -1.67
C PRO A 258 -14.96 2.39 -0.44
N VAL A 259 -15.78 3.43 -0.57
CA VAL A 259 -16.68 3.87 0.51
C VAL A 259 -17.65 2.76 0.93
N SER A 260 -18.10 1.93 -0.02
CA SER A 260 -18.97 0.77 0.26
C SER A 260 -18.34 -0.21 1.24
N ASP A 261 -17.04 -0.44 1.11
CA ASP A 261 -16.31 -1.45 1.89
C ASP A 261 -15.96 -0.89 3.27
N ALA A 262 -15.62 0.40 3.35
CA ALA A 262 -15.48 1.09 4.63
C ALA A 262 -16.80 1.09 5.43
N ALA A 263 -17.93 1.32 4.77
CA ALA A 263 -19.24 1.26 5.41
C ALA A 263 -19.58 -0.18 5.87
N ALA A 264 -19.33 -1.18 5.02
CA ALA A 264 -19.51 -2.59 5.37
C ALA A 264 -18.67 -2.99 6.59
N TYR A 265 -17.42 -2.50 6.66
CA TYR A 265 -16.54 -2.74 7.81
C TYR A 265 -17.10 -2.13 9.10
N VAL A 266 -17.52 -0.86 9.06
CA VAL A 266 -18.08 -0.15 10.24
C VAL A 266 -19.38 -0.80 10.72
N ASN A 267 -20.18 -1.36 9.80
CA ASN A 267 -21.40 -2.09 10.14
C ASN A 267 -21.13 -3.52 10.66
N GLY A 268 -19.88 -4.01 10.58
CA GLY A 268 -19.51 -5.36 10.95
C GLY A 268 -19.90 -6.43 9.92
N ASP A 269 -20.22 -6.03 8.69
CA ASP A 269 -20.55 -6.94 7.59
C ASP A 269 -19.31 -7.67 7.06
N ILE A 270 -18.14 -7.02 7.14
CA ILE A 270 -16.83 -7.61 6.83
C ILE A 270 -15.89 -7.48 8.03
N SER A 271 -14.98 -8.45 8.17
CA SER A 271 -13.97 -8.43 9.24
C SER A 271 -12.86 -7.40 8.97
N ALA A 272 -12.08 -7.04 10.00
CA ALA A 272 -10.92 -6.16 9.83
C ALA A 272 -9.88 -6.72 8.84
N GLU A 273 -9.67 -8.05 8.83
CA GLU A 273 -8.74 -8.70 7.90
C GLU A 273 -9.24 -8.63 6.46
N GLU A 274 -10.55 -8.80 6.25
CA GLU A 274 -11.18 -8.66 4.95
C GLU A 274 -11.16 -7.21 4.46
N PHE A 275 -11.47 -6.25 5.33
CA PHE A 275 -11.36 -4.82 5.03
C PHE A 275 -9.94 -4.42 4.60
N GLN A 276 -8.91 -4.92 5.30
CA GLN A 276 -7.51 -4.72 4.91
C GLN A 276 -7.17 -5.36 3.57
N GLY A 277 -7.78 -6.51 3.26
CA GLY A 277 -7.64 -7.17 1.96
C GLY A 277 -8.18 -6.36 0.78
N HIS A 278 -9.07 -5.40 1.03
CA HIS A 278 -9.67 -4.54 0.00
C HIS A 278 -8.87 -3.25 -0.24
N TRP A 279 -7.79 -3.01 0.53
CA TRP A 279 -6.96 -1.84 0.35
C TRP A 279 -6.20 -1.88 -0.96
N ALA A 280 -6.31 -0.79 -1.73
CA ALA A 280 -5.61 -0.62 -2.98
C ALA A 280 -4.69 0.59 -2.92
N ALA A 281 -3.59 0.52 -3.69
CA ALA A 281 -2.78 1.70 -3.93
C ALA A 281 -3.60 2.70 -4.75
N ALA A 282 -3.76 3.91 -4.22
CA ALA A 282 -4.33 5.02 -4.97
C ALA A 282 -3.20 5.70 -5.75
N ALA A 283 -3.16 5.42 -7.05
CA ALA A 283 -2.34 6.11 -8.03
C ALA A 283 -3.19 7.07 -8.85
#